data_AF-A0AAE1RHY0-F1
#
_entry.id   AF-A0AAE1RHY0-F1
#
_cell.length_a   1.000
_cell.length_b   1.000
_cell.length_c   1.000
_cell.angle_alpha   90.00
_cell.angle_beta   90.00
_cell.angle_gamma   90.00
#
_symmetry.space_group_name_H-M   'P 1'
#
loop_
_entity.id
_entity.type
_entity.pdbx_description
1 polymer ?
#
loop_
_entity_poly.entity_id
_entity_poly.type
_entity_poly.pdbx_seq_one_letter_code
_entity_poly.pdbx_strand_id
1 'polypeptide(L)' 'MADCRPIQAGGPCIEPDTLLSHASFAFNFYYQQNGNSDIACNFGGTAMLTKNNPKGHNQEEITLIN' A
#
# COMPACT_ATOMS: atom_id res chain seq x y z
N MET A 1 -2.96 -4.91 12.39
CA MET A 1 -1.76 -5.65 11.91
C MET A 1 -1.97 -5.94 10.44
N ALA A 2 -1.07 -5.52 9.55
CA ALA A 2 -1.18 -5.83 8.13
C ALA A 2 -0.75 -7.29 7.87
N ASP A 3 -1.46 -8.00 6.99
CA ASP A 3 -1.07 -9.35 6.60
C ASP A 3 0.09 -9.28 5.60
N CYS A 4 1.32 -9.54 6.06
CA CYS A 4 2.50 -9.44 5.20
C CYS A 4 2.74 -10.68 4.32
N ARG A 5 1.91 -11.74 4.41
CA ARG A 5 2.12 -12.98 3.63
C ARG A 5 2.15 -12.74 2.11
N PRO A 6 1.36 -11.82 1.53
CA PRO A 6 1.37 -11.58 0.09
C PRO A 6 2.68 -10.95 -0.43
N ILE A 7 3.35 -10.18 0.43
CA ILE A 7 4.59 -9.45 0.11
C ILE A 7 5.86 -10.12 0.67
N GLN A 8 5.71 -11.28 1.30
CA GLN A 8 6.85 -12.09 1.72
C GLN A 8 7.41 -12.91 0.55
N ALA A 9 8.67 -13.34 0.66
CA ALA A 9 9.32 -14.15 -0.36
C ALA A 9 8.46 -15.38 -0.69
N GLY A 10 8.11 -15.55 -1.98
CA GLY A 10 7.20 -16.61 -2.45
C GLY A 10 5.71 -16.24 -2.41
N GLY A 11 5.36 -15.03 -2.00
CA GLY A 11 4.01 -14.48 -2.05
C GLY A 11 3.64 -13.92 -3.43
N PRO A 12 2.34 -13.80 -3.74
CA PRO A 12 1.84 -13.33 -5.03
C PRO A 12 2.13 -11.85 -5.34
N CYS A 13 2.57 -11.07 -4.35
CA CYS A 13 2.84 -9.63 -4.46
C CYS A 13 4.26 -9.26 -3.98
N ILE A 14 5.20 -10.21 -4.05
CA ILE A 14 6.64 -9.97 -3.76
C ILE A 14 7.29 -9.05 -4.80
N GLU A 15 6.81 -9.04 -6.04
CA GLU A 15 7.37 -8.21 -7.10
C GLU A 15 6.48 -6.98 -7.41
N PRO A 16 7.08 -5.78 -7.48
CA PRO A 16 8.51 -5.48 -7.33
C PRO A 16 9.00 -5.51 -5.86
N ASP A 17 10.10 -6.24 -5.58
CA ASP A 17 10.72 -6.36 -4.25
C ASP A 17 11.43 -5.06 -3.85
N THR A 18 10.62 -4.04 -3.58
CA THR A 18 11.07 -2.72 -3.18
C THR A 18 10.39 -2.39 -1.87
N LEU A 19 11.12 -1.70 -0.99
CA LEU A 19 10.58 -1.24 0.29
C LEU A 19 9.29 -0.44 0.12
N LEU A 20 9.19 0.31 -0.97
CA LEU A 20 8.04 1.17 -1.23
C LEU A 20 6.82 0.42 -1.77
N SER A 21 7.01 -0.66 -2.54
CA SER A 21 5.90 -1.55 -2.93
C SER A 21 5.35 -2.29 -1.71
N HIS A 22 6.24 -2.80 -0.85
CA HIS A 22 5.87 -3.45 0.41
C HIS A 22 5.16 -2.48 1.38
N ALA A 23 5.66 -1.25 1.49
CA ALA A 23 5.00 -0.20 2.27
C ALA A 23 3.61 0.14 1.69
N SER A 24 3.50 0.33 0.37
CA SER A 24 2.21 0.60 -0.28
C SER A 24 1.19 -0.50 -0.01
N PHE A 25 1.60 -1.76 -0.10
CA PHE A 25 0.73 -2.89 0.24
C PHE A 25 0.27 -2.85 1.71
N ALA A 26 1.21 -2.69 2.66
CA ALA A 26 0.89 -2.70 4.08
C ALA A 26 -0.04 -1.54 4.49
N PHE A 27 0.19 -0.36 3.93
CA PHE A 27 -0.59 0.84 4.20
C PHE A 27 -1.97 0.75 3.54
N ASN A 28 -2.05 0.25 2.30
CA ASN A 28 -3.32 0.01 1.62
C ASN A 28 -4.18 -1.02 2.36
N PHE A 29 -3.57 -2.10 2.85
CA PHE A 29 -4.26 -3.08 3.68
C PHE A 29 -4.76 -2.47 4.99
N TYR A 30 -3.94 -1.65 5.65
CA TYR A 30 -4.37 -0.93 6.85
C TYR A 30 -5.54 0.01 6.55
N TYR A 31 -5.47 0.78 5.45
CA TYR A 31 -6.53 1.69 5.04
C TYR A 31 -7.87 0.97 4.81
N GLN A 32 -7.86 -0.16 4.09
CA GLN A 32 -9.05 -0.98 3.84
C GLN A 32 -9.60 -1.61 5.14
N GLN A 33 -8.72 -2.14 5.99
CA GLN A 33 -9.13 -2.73 7.27
C GLN A 33 -9.73 -1.72 8.25
N ASN A 34 -9.38 -0.44 8.14
CA ASN A 34 -9.93 0.64 8.95
C ASN A 34 -11.09 1.37 8.25
N GLY A 35 -11.76 0.70 7.31
CA GLY A 35 -13.01 1.17 6.70
C GLY A 35 -12.83 2.32 5.73
N ASN A 36 -11.66 2.44 5.09
CA ASN A 36 -11.38 3.46 4.08
C ASN A 36 -11.61 4.89 4.62
N SER A 37 -11.33 5.11 5.91
CA SER A 37 -11.50 6.42 6.55
C SER A 37 -10.31 7.34 6.28
N ASP A 38 -10.55 8.64 6.11
CA ASP A 38 -9.49 9.66 5.98
C ASP A 38 -8.47 9.61 7.13
N ILE A 39 -8.90 9.21 8.33
CA ILE A 39 -8.01 9.03 9.49
C ILE A 39 -7.01 7.91 9.23
N ALA A 40 -7.44 6.83 8.56
CA ALA A 40 -6.58 5.71 8.18
C ALA A 40 -5.67 6.02 7.00
N CYS A 41 -5.91 7.11 6.26
CA CYS A 41 -5.02 7.66 5.23
C CYS A 41 -4.03 8.69 5.82
N ASN A 42 -4.16 9.07 7.09
CA ASN A 42 -3.29 10.07 7.71
C ASN A 42 -1.94 9.46 8.13
N PHE A 43 -1.06 9.33 7.15
CA PHE A 43 0.33 8.88 7.34
C PHE A 43 1.32 10.04 7.35
N GLY A 44 0.93 11.20 7.89
CA GLY A 44 1.82 12.38 7.97
C GLY A 44 2.16 13.01 6.61
N GLY A 45 1.31 12.80 5.59
CA GLY A 45 1.53 13.32 4.23
C GLY A 45 2.40 12.44 3.33
N THR A 46 2.82 11.26 3.80
CA THR A 46 3.64 10.32 3.02
C THR A 46 2.81 9.37 2.13
N ALA A 47 1.49 9.38 2.29
CA ALA A 47 0.58 8.53 1.51
C ALA A 47 -0.50 9.34 0.79
N MET A 48 -0.78 8.98 -0.46
CA MET A 48 -1.82 9.59 -1.28
C MET A 48 -2.91 8.57 -1.67
N LEU A 49 -4.16 9.00 -1.55
CA LEU A 49 -5.33 8.21 -1.99
C LEU A 49 -5.43 8.24 -3.51
N THR A 50 -5.41 7.07 -4.14
CA THR A 50 -5.60 6.90 -5.58
C THR A 50 -6.72 5.89 -5.84
N LYS A 51 -7.49 6.11 -6.90
CA LYS A 51 -8.47 5.11 -7.38
C LYS A 51 -7.89 4.19 -8.45
N ASN A 52 -6.68 4.50 -8.93
CA ASN A 52 -6.05 3.77 -10.00
C ASN A 52 -4.97 2.87 -9.42
N ASN A 53 -5.05 1.57 -9.72
CA ASN A 53 -4.00 0.62 -9.41
C ASN A 53 -2.70 1.11 -10.08
N PRO A 54 -1.65 1.48 -9.33
CA PRO A 54 -0.44 2.08 -9.87
C PRO A 54 0.49 1.03 -10.51
N LYS A 55 -0.07 0.08 -11.27
CA LYS A 55 0.72 -0.86 -12.06
C LYS A 55 1.47 -0.05 -13.14
N GLY A 56 2.68 0.38 -12.81
CA GLY A 56 3.60 1.07 -13.73
C GLY A 56 3.83 2.57 -13.45
N HIS A 57 3.31 3.15 -12.37
CA HIS A 57 3.82 4.46 -11.94
C HIS A 57 5.12 4.24 -11.16
N ASN A 58 6.16 5.01 -11.50
CA ASN A 58 7.37 5.11 -10.69
C ASN A 58 6.92 5.39 -9.26
N GLN A 59 7.05 4.38 -8.40
CA GLN A 59 6.60 4.45 -7.04
C GLN A 59 7.58 5.42 -6.35
N GLU A 60 7.21 6.69 -6.28
CA GLU A 60 7.94 7.72 -5.54
C GLU A 60 7.21 8.05 -4.22
N GLU A 61 5.97 7.57 -4.06
CA GLU A 61 5.08 7.82 -2.93
C GLU A 61 4.19 6.61 -2.60
N ILE A 62 3.76 6.48 -1.34
CA ILE A 62 2.88 5.41 -0.87
C ILE A 62 1.46 5.70 -1.37
N THR A 63 0.83 4.75 -2.06
CA THR A 63 -0.52 4.95 -2.62
C THR A 63 -1.53 4.02 -1.98
N LEU A 64 -2.69 4.56 -1.61
CA LEU A 64 -3.81 3.81 -1.03
C LEU A 64 -4.91 3.68 -2.06
N ILE A 65 -5.38 2.45 -2.31
CA ILE A 65 -6.45 2.17 -3.25
C ILE A 65 -7.78 2.23 -2.49
N ASN A 66 -8.71 3.07 -2.96
CA ASN A 66 -10.09 3.10 -2.48
C ASN A 66 -10.98 2.16 -3.28
#